data_AF-A0A7H8TBI1-F1
#
_entry.id   AF-A0A7H8TBI1-F1
#
_cell.length_a   1.000
_cell.length_b   1.000
_cell.length_c   1.000
_cell.angle_alpha   90.00
_cell.angle_beta   90.00
_cell.angle_gamma   90.00
#
_symmetry.space_group_name_H-M   'P 1'
#
loop_
_entity.id
_entity.type
_entity.pdbx_description
1 polymer ?
#
loop_
_entity_poly.entity_id
_entity_poly.type
_entity_poly.pdbx_seq_one_letter_code
_entity_poly.pdbx_strand_id
1 'polypeptide(L)'
;MSVAPPFPSHSSPRTPLPPGTDAPATCEVPHFAPVRVRGGRHRLRRLVRHRRRALAAGLAVTAAALVAAGPREADGARGHPAAEPVRQHRAVERVSAPVRIADGATVRLLRPGDRVDVIAARETATGGDARVVARGARVTKVPEPLDAAVESGALVVLSVPRATAARLAGASATARLAVTVC
;
A
#
# COMPACT_ATOMS: atom_id res chain seq x y z
N MET A 1 21.79 66.68 -22.09
CA MET A 1 21.96 65.24 -21.85
C MET A 1 20.75 64.75 -21.07
N SER A 2 19.86 63.96 -21.70
CA SER A 2 18.82 63.18 -21.02
C SER A 2 18.32 62.09 -21.97
N VAL A 3 17.99 60.93 -21.39
CA VAL A 3 17.99 59.59 -21.99
C VAL A 3 16.56 59.00 -21.98
N ALA A 4 16.19 58.37 -23.11
CA ALA A 4 15.20 57.27 -23.33
C ALA A 4 13.69 57.53 -23.03
N PRO A 5 12.70 56.81 -23.63
CA PRO A 5 12.63 55.34 -23.74
C PRO A 5 12.35 54.76 -25.15
N PRO A 6 12.43 53.42 -25.30
CA PRO A 6 12.37 52.70 -26.57
C PRO A 6 10.93 52.33 -26.97
N PHE A 7 10.66 52.34 -28.28
CA PHE A 7 9.46 51.70 -28.82
C PHE A 7 9.75 50.22 -29.11
N PRO A 8 8.87 49.28 -28.72
CA PRO A 8 9.07 47.87 -28.94
C PRO A 8 8.90 47.53 -30.42
N SER A 9 9.95 46.98 -31.03
CA SER A 9 9.87 46.37 -32.36
C SER A 9 8.95 45.16 -32.29
N HIS A 10 7.90 45.19 -33.09
CA HIS A 10 6.93 44.11 -33.25
C HIS A 10 7.65 42.80 -33.62
N SER A 11 7.45 41.77 -32.80
CA SER A 11 7.83 40.41 -33.13
C SER A 11 6.92 39.90 -34.23
N SER A 12 7.44 39.78 -35.45
CA SER A 12 6.76 39.10 -36.54
C SER A 12 6.47 37.64 -36.15
N PRO A 13 5.27 37.10 -36.43
CA PRO A 13 4.97 35.70 -36.18
C PRO A 13 5.86 34.82 -37.06
N ARG A 14 6.61 33.90 -36.44
CA ARG A 14 7.34 32.85 -37.13
C ARG A 14 6.32 31.95 -37.83
N THR A 15 6.28 32.00 -39.15
CA THR A 15 5.57 31.03 -39.99
C THR A 15 6.16 29.64 -39.72
N PRO A 16 5.36 28.60 -39.43
CA PRO A 16 5.87 27.25 -39.28
C PRO A 16 6.43 26.76 -40.63
N LEU A 17 7.69 26.32 -40.60
CA LEU A 17 8.39 25.69 -41.71
C LEU A 17 7.65 24.41 -42.14
N PRO A 18 7.51 24.10 -43.45
CA PRO A 18 6.85 22.87 -43.88
C PRO A 18 7.59 21.65 -43.31
N PRO A 19 6.87 20.61 -42.86
CA PRO A 19 7.49 19.39 -42.36
C PRO A 19 8.43 18.80 -43.41
N GLY A 20 9.71 18.64 -43.05
CA GLY A 20 10.66 17.90 -43.87
C GLY A 20 10.18 16.47 -44.07
N THR A 21 10.49 15.92 -45.24
CA THR A 21 10.07 14.62 -45.80
C THR A 21 10.55 13.39 -45.01
N ASP A 22 10.91 13.55 -43.73
CA ASP A 22 11.54 12.54 -42.87
C ASP A 22 10.65 12.13 -41.67
N ALA A 23 9.40 12.58 -41.65
CA ALA A 23 8.40 12.10 -40.70
C ALA A 23 7.62 10.93 -41.33
N PRO A 24 7.65 9.71 -40.75
CA PRO A 24 6.79 8.63 -41.22
C PRO A 24 5.31 9.05 -41.08
N ALA A 25 4.47 8.61 -42.01
CA ALA A 25 3.05 8.94 -42.04
C ALA A 25 2.42 8.74 -40.64
N THR A 26 1.65 9.74 -40.19
CA THR A 26 0.96 9.66 -38.90
C THR A 26 -0.01 8.48 -38.93
N CYS A 27 0.34 7.37 -38.27
CA CYS A 27 -0.59 6.27 -38.10
C CYS A 27 -1.79 6.79 -37.28
N GLU A 28 -2.97 6.82 -37.88
CA GLU A 28 -4.20 7.05 -37.14
C GLU A 28 -4.37 5.93 -36.13
N VAL A 29 -4.23 6.27 -34.85
CA VAL A 29 -4.47 5.33 -33.75
C VAL A 29 -5.97 5.04 -33.71
N PRO A 30 -6.41 3.77 -33.83
CA PRO A 30 -7.82 3.41 -33.72
C PRO A 30 -8.42 3.96 -32.44
N HIS A 31 -9.64 4.49 -32.50
CA HIS A 31 -10.29 5.06 -31.33
C HIS A 31 -10.66 3.97 -30.33
N PHE A 32 -9.89 3.87 -29.24
CA PHE A 32 -10.17 2.94 -28.14
C PHE A 32 -11.19 3.57 -27.19
N ALA A 33 -12.41 3.06 -27.20
CA ALA A 33 -13.41 3.43 -26.19
C ALA A 33 -12.88 3.04 -24.79
N PRO A 34 -12.80 3.98 -23.84
CA PRO A 34 -12.24 3.70 -22.53
C PRO A 34 -13.03 2.62 -21.79
N VAL A 35 -12.33 1.58 -21.34
CA VAL A 35 -12.92 0.46 -20.59
C VAL A 35 -13.51 0.98 -19.27
N ARG A 36 -14.83 1.05 -19.20
CA ARG A 36 -15.56 1.46 -17.99
C ARG A 36 -15.58 0.29 -16.99
N VAL A 37 -14.58 0.21 -16.12
CA VAL A 37 -14.62 -0.69 -14.95
C VAL A 37 -15.74 -0.25 -14.00
N ARG A 38 -16.66 -1.18 -13.72
CA ARG A 38 -17.87 -0.98 -12.90
C ARG A 38 -17.50 -0.67 -11.43
N GLY A 39 -17.36 0.60 -11.09
CA GLY A 39 -16.92 1.10 -9.77
C GLY A 39 -17.92 0.99 -8.61
N GLY A 40 -18.75 -0.06 -8.55
CA GLY A 40 -19.86 -0.16 -7.58
C GLY A 40 -19.44 -0.35 -6.11
N ARG A 41 -18.25 -0.90 -5.85
CA ARG A 41 -17.84 -1.35 -4.50
C ARG A 41 -17.35 -0.22 -3.57
N HIS A 42 -17.09 0.98 -4.09
CA HIS A 42 -16.56 2.10 -3.30
C HIS A 42 -17.66 2.89 -2.58
N ARG A 43 -18.88 2.93 -3.13
CA ARG A 43 -20.01 3.67 -2.52
C ARG A 43 -20.50 3.00 -1.22
N LEU A 44 -20.57 1.66 -1.20
CA LEU A 44 -20.97 0.89 -0.01
C LEU A 44 -20.02 1.10 1.17
N ARG A 45 -18.69 1.15 0.92
CA ARG A 45 -17.69 1.41 1.97
C ARG A 45 -17.83 2.80 2.58
N ARG A 46 -18.28 3.80 1.81
CA ARG A 46 -18.46 5.18 2.29
C ARG A 46 -19.63 5.27 3.29
N LEU A 47 -20.75 4.62 2.99
CA LEU A 47 -21.93 4.61 3.86
C LEU A 47 -21.69 3.93 5.20
N VAL A 48 -21.00 2.79 5.22
CA VAL A 48 -20.65 2.09 6.46
C VAL A 48 -19.72 2.93 7.36
N ARG A 49 -18.82 3.72 6.75
CA ARG A 49 -17.94 4.65 7.49
C ARG A 49 -18.71 5.78 8.17
N HIS A 50 -19.78 6.29 7.55
CA HIS A 50 -20.59 7.35 8.14
C HIS A 50 -21.42 6.86 9.34
N ARG A 51 -21.98 5.63 9.27
CA ARG A 51 -22.71 5.03 10.41
C ARG A 51 -21.84 4.84 11.64
N ARG A 52 -20.60 4.37 11.46
CA ARG A 52 -19.64 4.20 12.57
C ARG A 52 -19.23 5.52 13.21
N ARG A 53 -19.12 6.60 12.42
CA ARG A 53 -18.79 7.95 12.94
C ARG A 53 -19.93 8.55 13.76
N ALA A 54 -21.18 8.35 13.35
CA ALA A 54 -22.33 8.82 14.13
C ALA A 54 -22.43 8.12 15.50
N LEU A 55 -22.20 6.80 15.55
CA LEU A 55 -22.19 6.03 16.81
C LEU A 55 -21.05 6.47 17.74
N ALA A 56 -19.85 6.71 17.21
CA ALA A 56 -18.72 7.19 18.01
C ALA A 56 -18.96 8.60 18.58
N ALA A 57 -19.56 9.50 17.80
CA ALA A 57 -19.91 10.83 18.26
C ALA A 57 -20.97 10.79 19.38
N GLY A 58 -21.99 9.93 19.25
CA GLY A 58 -23.00 9.73 20.28
C GLY A 58 -22.39 9.25 21.61
N LEU A 59 -21.52 8.24 21.56
CA LEU A 59 -20.82 7.72 22.74
C LEU A 59 -19.95 8.79 23.42
N ALA A 60 -19.20 9.58 22.65
CA ALA A 60 -18.36 10.65 23.19
C ALA A 60 -19.17 11.74 23.91
N VAL A 61 -20.34 12.11 23.36
CA VAL A 61 -21.23 13.09 23.99
C VAL A 61 -21.82 12.55 25.30
N THR A 62 -22.24 11.28 25.36
CA THR A 62 -22.70 10.67 26.62
C THR A 62 -21.61 10.56 27.68
N ALA A 63 -20.37 10.23 27.30
CA ALA A 63 -19.25 10.19 28.25
C ALA A 63 -18.91 11.58 28.80
N ALA A 64 -18.92 12.61 27.96
CA ALA A 64 -18.70 13.99 28.39
C ALA A 64 -19.80 14.48 29.36
N ALA A 65 -21.06 14.12 29.12
CA ALA A 65 -22.15 14.44 30.03
C ALA A 65 -22.02 13.75 31.40
N LEU A 66 -21.61 12.48 31.42
CA LEU A 66 -21.37 11.74 32.67
C LEU A 66 -20.20 12.32 33.49
N VAL A 67 -19.15 12.80 32.84
CA VAL A 67 -18.02 13.48 33.50
C VAL A 67 -18.42 14.86 34.05
N ALA A 68 -19.39 15.54 33.43
CA ALA A 68 -19.86 16.84 33.89
C ALA A 68 -20.86 16.77 35.06
N ALA A 69 -21.54 15.62 35.26
CA ALA A 69 -22.63 15.45 36.23
C ALA A 69 -22.30 14.54 37.44
N GLY A 70 -21.10 13.95 37.51
CA GLY A 70 -20.69 13.08 38.62
C GLY A 70 -20.26 13.83 39.89
N PRO A 71 -20.45 13.26 41.10
CA PRO A 71 -20.06 13.89 42.36
C PRO A 71 -18.52 13.94 42.46
N ARG A 72 -17.97 15.12 42.73
CA ARG A 72 -16.54 15.29 43.03
C ARG A 72 -16.30 14.99 44.51
N GLU A 73 -15.84 13.78 44.82
CA GLU A 73 -15.06 13.53 46.03
C GLU A 73 -13.56 13.51 45.70
N ALA A 74 -12.80 13.98 46.68
CA ALA A 74 -11.46 14.50 46.55
C ALA A 74 -10.37 13.41 46.59
N ASP A 75 -9.28 13.76 45.90
CA ASP A 75 -7.87 13.52 46.22
C ASP A 75 -7.37 12.07 46.42
N GLY A 76 -6.36 11.70 45.63
CA GLY A 76 -5.74 10.38 45.73
C GLY A 76 -4.82 10.01 44.58
N ALA A 77 -3.58 10.50 44.69
CA ALA A 77 -2.36 9.85 44.20
C ALA A 77 -2.07 9.78 42.68
N ARG A 78 -0.86 10.25 42.39
CA ARG A 78 -0.09 10.15 41.15
C ARG A 78 -0.19 8.77 40.49
N GLY A 79 -0.43 8.81 39.19
CA GLY A 79 -0.24 7.68 38.30
C GLY A 79 -1.00 7.94 37.01
N HIS A 80 -0.61 8.98 36.26
CA HIS A 80 -1.06 9.12 34.88
C HIS A 80 -0.45 7.91 34.14
N PRO A 81 -1.21 6.88 33.71
CA PRO A 81 -0.64 5.98 32.72
C PRO A 81 -0.42 6.89 31.51
N ALA A 82 0.85 7.15 31.21
CA ALA A 82 1.23 7.79 29.96
C ALA A 82 0.47 7.04 28.88
N ALA A 83 -0.53 7.72 28.29
CA ALA A 83 -1.27 7.18 27.18
C ALA A 83 -0.22 6.72 26.19
N GLU A 84 -0.08 5.39 26.06
CA GLU A 84 0.85 4.80 25.11
C GLU A 84 0.61 5.55 23.82
N PRO A 85 1.64 6.16 23.20
CA PRO A 85 1.43 6.87 21.96
C PRO A 85 0.91 5.83 21.01
N VAL A 86 -0.41 5.89 20.73
CA VAL A 86 -1.06 5.13 19.67
C VAL A 86 -0.23 5.51 18.48
N ARG A 87 0.72 4.64 18.11
CA ARG A 87 1.62 4.84 16.99
C ARG A 87 0.67 4.92 15.81
N GLN A 88 0.27 6.15 15.49
CA GLN A 88 -0.44 6.48 14.29
C GLN A 88 0.47 5.89 13.24
N HIS A 89 0.06 4.75 12.69
CA HIS A 89 0.81 4.07 11.65
C HIS A 89 0.87 5.13 10.56
N ARG A 90 1.99 5.86 10.52
CA ARG A 90 2.29 6.86 9.52
C ARG A 90 1.93 6.17 8.22
N ALA A 91 1.00 6.73 7.46
CA ALA A 91 0.44 6.06 6.30
C ALA A 91 1.58 5.80 5.31
N VAL A 92 2.27 4.67 5.47
CA VAL A 92 3.42 4.30 4.66
C VAL A 92 2.86 3.89 3.32
N GLU A 93 3.50 4.31 2.24
CA GLU A 93 3.13 3.87 0.91
C GLU A 93 3.25 2.34 0.83
N ARG A 94 2.13 1.69 0.55
CA ARG A 94 2.00 0.23 0.46
C ARG A 94 2.09 -0.18 -1.00
N VAL A 95 2.89 -1.19 -1.29
CA VAL A 95 3.03 -1.78 -2.63
C VAL A 95 2.56 -3.23 -2.61
N SER A 96 2.17 -3.73 -3.78
CA SER A 96 1.87 -5.15 -3.99
C SER A 96 3.15 -5.85 -4.44
N ALA A 97 3.63 -6.80 -3.63
CA ALA A 97 4.82 -7.59 -3.91
C ALA A 97 4.43 -9.05 -4.16
N PRO A 98 4.62 -9.58 -5.38
CA PRO A 98 4.57 -11.01 -5.63
C PRO A 98 5.77 -11.69 -4.95
N VAL A 99 5.50 -12.74 -4.18
CA VAL A 99 6.52 -13.49 -3.42
C VAL A 99 6.28 -14.98 -3.62
N ARG A 100 7.35 -15.75 -3.84
CA ARG A 100 7.31 -17.21 -3.96
C ARG A 100 7.61 -17.82 -2.59
N ILE A 101 6.65 -18.58 -2.06
CA ILE A 101 6.74 -19.30 -0.79
C ILE A 101 7.03 -20.75 -1.09
N ALA A 102 8.05 -21.31 -0.43
CA ALA A 102 8.55 -22.65 -0.70
C ALA A 102 7.48 -23.73 -0.46
N ASP A 103 6.65 -23.58 0.58
CA ASP A 103 5.56 -24.49 0.87
C ASP A 103 4.25 -24.05 0.18
N GLY A 104 3.97 -24.69 -0.96
CA GLY A 104 2.74 -24.47 -1.71
C GLY A 104 1.48 -24.99 -1.02
N ALA A 105 1.58 -26.02 -0.15
CA ALA A 105 0.44 -26.54 0.58
C ALA A 105 -0.03 -25.52 1.64
N THR A 106 0.90 -24.91 2.36
CA THR A 106 0.60 -23.80 3.29
C THR A 106 -0.06 -22.63 2.56
N VAL A 107 0.40 -22.26 1.36
CA VAL A 107 -0.20 -21.17 0.57
C VAL A 107 -1.66 -21.44 0.20
N ARG A 108 -2.04 -22.70 -0.06
CA ARG A 108 -3.42 -23.09 -0.39
C ARG A 108 -4.41 -22.87 0.75
N LEU A 109 -3.92 -22.73 1.99
CA LEU A 109 -4.74 -22.42 3.16
C LEU A 109 -5.02 -20.91 3.30
N LEU A 110 -4.20 -20.06 2.68
CA LEU A 110 -4.28 -18.62 2.81
C LEU A 110 -5.45 -18.04 2.03
N ARG A 111 -6.09 -17.03 2.62
CA ARG A 111 -7.15 -16.25 1.99
C ARG A 111 -6.72 -14.79 1.79
N PRO A 112 -7.20 -14.12 0.73
CA PRO A 112 -7.06 -12.67 0.63
C PRO A 112 -7.65 -11.98 1.87
N GLY A 113 -6.82 -11.20 2.56
CA GLY A 113 -7.17 -10.56 3.83
C GLY A 113 -6.33 -11.04 5.01
N ASP A 114 -5.73 -12.24 4.92
CA ASP A 114 -4.91 -12.81 5.98
C ASP A 114 -3.69 -11.94 6.28
N ARG A 115 -3.24 -12.01 7.53
CA ARG A 115 -1.99 -11.41 7.97
C ARG A 115 -0.97 -12.51 8.17
N VAL A 116 0.19 -12.32 7.58
CA VAL A 116 1.27 -13.29 7.64
C VAL A 116 2.57 -12.62 8.03
N ASP A 117 3.38 -13.38 8.75
CA ASP A 117 4.80 -13.10 8.90
C ASP A 117 5.56 -13.92 7.85
N VAL A 118 6.56 -13.30 7.22
CA VAL A 118 7.38 -13.96 6.19
C VAL A 118 8.75 -14.23 6.76
N ILE A 119 9.17 -15.49 6.71
CA ILE A 119 10.43 -16.00 7.25
C ILE A 119 11.30 -16.40 6.07
N ALA A 120 12.55 -15.93 6.06
CA ALA A 120 13.57 -16.40 5.14
C ALA A 120 14.44 -17.41 5.85
N ALA A 121 14.50 -18.63 5.30
CA ALA A 121 15.38 -19.70 5.73
C ALA A 121 16.48 -19.92 4.69
N ARG A 122 17.73 -19.84 5.12
CA ARG A 122 18.92 -20.07 4.31
C ARG A 122 19.71 -21.23 4.90
N GLU A 123 20.16 -22.14 4.04
CA GLU A 123 21.10 -23.17 4.42
C GLU A 123 22.54 -22.66 4.28
N THR A 124 23.38 -22.95 5.27
CA THR A 124 24.78 -22.54 5.34
C THR A 124 25.64 -23.76 5.69
N ALA A 125 26.95 -23.68 5.45
CA ALA A 125 27.89 -24.78 5.72
C ALA A 125 27.88 -25.23 7.20
N THR A 126 27.51 -24.35 8.11
CA THR A 126 27.44 -24.59 9.56
C THR A 126 26.03 -24.95 10.05
N GLY A 127 25.04 -25.04 9.16
CA GLY A 127 23.63 -25.32 9.49
C GLY A 127 22.64 -24.32 8.85
N GLY A 128 21.38 -24.36 9.29
CA GLY A 128 20.33 -23.44 8.81
C GLY A 128 20.28 -22.11 9.58
N ASP A 129 20.08 -21.00 8.87
CA ASP A 129 19.72 -19.68 9.42
C ASP A 129 18.27 -19.35 9.05
N ALA A 130 17.49 -18.80 9.98
CA ALA A 130 16.13 -18.37 9.74
C ALA A 130 15.85 -17.00 10.38
N ARG A 131 15.29 -16.07 9.60
CA ARG A 131 14.93 -14.73 10.10
C ARG A 131 13.62 -14.22 9.52
N VAL A 132 12.90 -13.44 10.33
CA VAL A 132 11.66 -12.77 9.90
C VAL A 132 12.00 -11.55 9.03
N VAL A 133 11.55 -11.57 7.78
CA VAL A 133 11.79 -10.49 6.82
C VAL A 133 10.66 -9.46 6.84
N ALA A 134 9.43 -9.92 7.04
CA ALA A 134 8.24 -9.06 7.11
C ALA A 134 7.31 -9.54 8.23
N ARG A 135 6.73 -8.59 8.97
CA ARG A 135 5.70 -8.86 9.99
C ARG A 135 4.35 -8.28 9.58
N GLY A 136 3.27 -9.02 9.81
CA GLY A 136 1.88 -8.60 9.59
C GLY A 136 1.57 -8.17 8.15
N ALA A 137 2.28 -8.73 7.17
CA ALA A 137 2.05 -8.50 5.75
C ALA A 137 0.65 -8.98 5.38
N ARG A 138 -0.09 -8.20 4.60
CA ARG A 138 -1.46 -8.59 4.22
C ARG A 138 -1.45 -9.37 2.91
N VAL A 139 -2.06 -10.54 2.89
CA VAL A 139 -2.31 -11.29 1.64
C VAL A 139 -3.36 -10.53 0.83
N THR A 140 -3.00 -10.11 -0.38
CA THR A 140 -3.91 -9.42 -1.31
C THR A 140 -4.47 -10.33 -2.37
N LYS A 141 -3.69 -11.31 -2.81
CA LYS A 141 -4.08 -12.30 -3.82
C LYS A 141 -3.25 -13.56 -3.64
N VAL A 142 -3.88 -14.71 -3.86
CA VAL A 142 -3.22 -16.00 -4.00
C VAL A 142 -3.49 -16.45 -5.44
N PRO A 143 -2.53 -16.28 -6.38
CA PRO A 143 -2.67 -16.78 -7.75
C PRO A 143 -2.85 -18.31 -7.77
N GLU A 144 -3.65 -18.81 -8.71
CA GLU A 144 -3.73 -20.24 -8.93
C GLU A 144 -2.38 -20.77 -9.45
N PRO A 145 -1.90 -21.91 -8.92
CA PRO A 145 -0.64 -22.50 -9.36
C PRO A 145 -0.77 -22.96 -10.81
N LEU A 146 0.21 -22.60 -11.64
CA LEU A 146 0.32 -23.15 -12.99
C LEU A 146 0.84 -24.59 -12.87
N ASP A 147 0.16 -25.56 -13.49
CA ASP A 147 0.31 -27.00 -13.26
C ASP A 147 1.74 -27.57 -13.40
N ALA A 148 2.69 -26.81 -13.96
CA ALA A 148 4.07 -27.21 -14.13
C ALA A 148 5.05 -26.78 -13.01
N ALA A 149 4.61 -26.04 -11.98
CA ALA A 149 5.51 -25.39 -11.01
C ALA A 149 5.41 -25.92 -9.55
N VAL A 150 4.85 -27.11 -9.35
CA VAL A 150 4.56 -27.66 -8.02
C VAL A 150 5.79 -27.89 -7.13
N GLU A 151 6.98 -28.06 -7.71
CA GLU A 151 8.21 -28.29 -6.94
C GLU A 151 8.93 -27.00 -6.48
N SER A 152 8.56 -25.83 -7.03
CA SER A 152 9.24 -24.55 -6.76
C SER A 152 8.48 -23.65 -5.78
N GLY A 153 7.50 -24.19 -5.04
CA GLY A 153 6.63 -23.42 -4.16
C GLY A 153 5.56 -22.59 -4.89
N ALA A 154 4.71 -21.91 -4.13
CA ALA A 154 3.55 -21.17 -4.65
C ALA A 154 3.70 -19.65 -4.54
N LEU A 155 3.07 -18.91 -5.45
CA LEU A 155 3.06 -17.45 -5.44
C LEU A 155 1.98 -16.90 -4.51
N VAL A 156 2.30 -15.81 -3.82
CA VAL A 156 1.36 -14.99 -3.05
C VAL A 156 1.68 -13.52 -3.31
N VAL A 157 0.65 -12.67 -3.43
CA VAL A 157 0.82 -11.22 -3.54
C VAL A 157 0.57 -10.57 -2.19
N LEU A 158 1.58 -9.92 -1.63
CA LEU A 158 1.53 -9.29 -0.33
C LEU A 158 1.47 -7.75 -0.45
N SER A 159 0.63 -7.12 0.36
CA SER A 159 0.66 -5.67 0.57
C SER A 159 1.63 -5.34 1.70
N VAL A 160 2.73 -4.68 1.36
CA VAL A 160 3.85 -4.39 2.26
C VAL A 160 4.40 -2.97 2.03
N PRO A 161 5.08 -2.35 2.99
CA PRO A 161 5.83 -1.11 2.76
C PRO A 161 6.87 -1.28 1.66
N ARG A 162 7.18 -0.22 0.90
CA ARG A 162 8.11 -0.30 -0.23
C ARG A 162 9.51 -0.81 0.15
N ALA A 163 10.05 -0.38 1.30
CA ALA A 163 11.32 -0.88 1.82
C ALA A 163 11.27 -2.40 2.14
N THR A 164 10.14 -2.89 2.66
CA THR A 164 9.94 -4.33 2.93
C THR A 164 9.85 -5.14 1.64
N ALA A 165 9.25 -4.60 0.58
CA ALA A 165 9.22 -5.26 -0.73
C ALA A 165 10.63 -5.51 -1.28
N ALA A 166 11.52 -4.51 -1.19
CA ALA A 166 12.92 -4.66 -1.59
C ALA A 166 13.64 -5.73 -0.77
N ARG A 167 13.41 -5.77 0.55
CA ARG A 167 13.96 -6.82 1.44
C ARG A 167 13.46 -8.21 1.09
N LEU A 168 12.16 -8.36 0.78
CA LEU A 168 11.56 -9.62 0.35
C LEU A 168 12.15 -10.09 -0.98
N ALA A 169 12.36 -9.17 -1.94
CA ALA A 169 12.98 -9.49 -3.22
C ALA A 169 14.43 -9.99 -3.03
N GLY A 170 15.24 -9.28 -2.24
CA GLY A 170 16.61 -9.71 -1.94
C GLY A 170 16.68 -11.04 -1.17
N ALA A 171 15.77 -11.26 -0.23
CA ALA A 171 15.68 -12.52 0.49
C ALA A 171 15.29 -13.67 -0.45
N SER A 172 14.32 -13.46 -1.35
CA SER A 172 13.88 -14.48 -2.32
C SER A 172 14.99 -14.94 -3.26
N ALA A 173 15.99 -14.08 -3.52
CA ALA A 173 17.13 -14.41 -4.38
C ALA A 173 18.16 -15.34 -3.71
N THR A 174 18.14 -15.45 -2.37
CA THR A 174 19.21 -16.11 -1.61
C THR A 174 18.72 -17.08 -0.53
N ALA A 175 17.41 -17.13 -0.28
CA ALA A 175 16.80 -17.91 0.79
C ALA A 175 15.43 -18.44 0.35
N ARG A 176 15.03 -19.57 0.95
CA ARG A 176 13.68 -20.12 0.80
C ARG A 176 12.74 -19.39 1.75
N LEU A 177 11.60 -18.93 1.24
CA LEU A 177 10.64 -18.19 2.05
C LEU A 177 9.53 -19.11 2.58
N ALA A 178 9.19 -18.94 3.85
CA ALA A 178 8.07 -19.56 4.53
C ALA A 178 7.15 -18.49 5.12
N VAL A 179 5.92 -18.89 5.49
CA VAL A 179 4.93 -17.98 6.08
C VAL A 179 4.28 -18.59 7.30
N THR A 180 3.91 -17.74 8.25
CA THR A 180 3.09 -18.10 9.41
C THR A 180 1.91 -17.14 9.51
N VAL A 181 0.73 -17.64 9.86
CA VAL A 181 -0.49 -16.83 10.00
C VAL A 181 -0.59 -16.26 11.42
N CYS A 182 -1.00 -14.98 11.53
CA CYS A 182 -1.10 -14.24 12.78
C CYS A 182 -2.56 -13.89 13.14
#